data_AF-V5H283-F1
#
_entry.id   AF-V5H283-F1
#
_cell.length_a   1.000
_cell.length_b   1.000
_cell.length_c   1.000
_cell.angle_alpha   90.00
_cell.angle_beta   90.00
_cell.angle_gamma   90.00
#
_symmetry.space_group_name_H-M   'P 1'
#
loop_
_entity.id
_entity.type
_entity.pdbx_description
1 polymer ?
#
loop_
_entity_poly.entity_id
_entity_poly.type
_entity_poly.pdbx_seq_one_letter_code
_entity_poly.pdbx_strand_id
1 'polypeptide(L)'
;FKLINNYMDKFNPGDPRLLQEYKFSFLEIICSHEHYISLNLPIQHTKLSPRNKSPDSFQEFTLSEEFCKHHFIVGLLLQEIKTSLNEVTHIRKIALNTLKNLIAKHEMD
;
A
#
# COMPACT_ATOMS: atom_id res chain seq x y z
N PHE A 1 0.53 5.23 -12.90
CA PHE A 1 1.70 4.89 -12.06
C PHE A 1 2.73 3.96 -12.74
N LYS A 2 3.05 4.14 -14.04
CA LYS A 2 3.93 3.21 -14.79
C LYS A 2 5.37 3.14 -14.25
N LEU A 3 5.94 4.28 -13.86
CA LEU A 3 7.31 4.34 -13.35
C LEU A 3 7.46 3.58 -12.02
N ILE A 4 6.45 3.65 -11.15
CA ILE A 4 6.42 2.92 -9.88
C ILE A 4 6.41 1.41 -10.16
N ASN A 5 5.55 0.94 -11.08
CA ASN A 5 5.54 -0.47 -11.47
C ASN A 5 6.90 -0.93 -12.02
N ASN A 6 7.48 -0.18 -12.96
CA ASN A 6 8.80 -0.52 -13.52
C ASN A 6 9.91 -0.63 -12.46
N TYR A 7 9.80 0.16 -11.39
CA TYR A 7 10.71 0.10 -10.25
C TYR A 7 10.43 -1.12 -9.36
N MET A 8 9.15 -1.40 -9.09
CA MET A 8 8.73 -2.56 -8.30
C MET A 8 9.06 -3.90 -8.96
N ASP A 9 9.06 -3.96 -10.29
CA ASP A 9 9.47 -5.14 -11.07
C ASP A 9 10.94 -5.55 -10.84
N LYS A 10 11.73 -4.72 -10.13
CA LYS A 10 13.12 -5.02 -9.75
C LYS A 10 13.26 -5.78 -8.44
N PHE A 11 12.17 -5.98 -7.70
CA PHE A 11 12.19 -6.71 -6.44
C PHE A 11 11.39 -7.99 -6.54
N ASN A 12 11.90 -9.04 -5.90
CA ASN A 12 11.31 -10.36 -5.84
C ASN A 12 11.28 -10.89 -4.39
N PRO A 13 10.36 -11.81 -4.06
CA PRO A 13 10.43 -12.59 -2.84
C PRO A 13 11.77 -13.33 -2.72
N GLY A 14 12.34 -13.40 -1.52
CA GLY A 14 13.65 -14.01 -1.29
C GLY A 14 14.87 -13.18 -1.73
N ASP A 15 14.70 -11.96 -2.28
CA ASP A 15 15.83 -11.09 -2.58
C ASP A 15 16.70 -10.79 -1.34
N PRO A 16 17.99 -10.46 -1.53
CA PRO A 16 18.87 -10.04 -0.46
C PRO A 16 18.25 -8.97 0.42
N ARG A 17 18.52 -9.06 1.74
CA ARG A 17 18.01 -8.14 2.76
C ARG A 17 18.08 -6.67 2.35
N LEU A 18 19.22 -6.25 1.80
CA LEU A 18 19.44 -4.85 1.43
C LEU A 18 18.47 -4.38 0.34
N LEU A 19 18.12 -5.23 -0.62
CA LEU A 19 17.11 -4.91 -1.63
C LEU A 19 15.72 -4.78 -1.02
N GLN A 20 15.38 -5.64 -0.04
CA GLN A 20 14.11 -5.51 0.68
C GLN A 20 14.05 -4.20 1.48
N GLU A 21 15.15 -3.76 2.09
CA GLU A 21 15.25 -2.46 2.77
C GLU A 21 15.04 -1.31 1.78
N TYR A 22 15.64 -1.35 0.60
CA TYR A 22 15.41 -0.33 -0.44
C TYR A 22 13.99 -0.34 -0.98
N LYS A 23 13.37 -1.51 -1.14
CA LYS A 23 11.96 -1.62 -1.54
C LYS A 23 11.06 -0.90 -0.55
N PHE A 24 11.20 -1.20 0.75
CA PHE A 24 10.36 -0.59 1.77
C PHE A 24 10.67 0.88 2.03
N SER A 25 11.93 1.31 1.88
CA SER A 25 12.28 2.73 1.90
C SER A 25 11.65 3.50 0.74
N PHE A 26 11.67 2.92 -0.47
CA PHE A 26 10.98 3.50 -1.63
C PHE A 26 9.47 3.60 -1.40
N LEU A 27 8.84 2.52 -0.91
CA LEU A 27 7.41 2.52 -0.58
C LEU A 27 7.08 3.56 0.48
N GLU A 28 7.88 3.69 1.53
CA GLU A 28 7.72 4.72 2.57
C GLU A 28 7.75 6.12 1.97
N ILE A 29 8.72 6.42 1.11
CA ILE A 29 8.85 7.73 0.45
C ILE A 29 7.60 8.04 -0.39
N ILE A 30 7.19 7.13 -1.29
CA ILE A 30 6.04 7.40 -2.18
C ILE A 30 4.72 7.45 -1.42
N CYS A 31 4.58 6.71 -0.33
CA CYS A 31 3.41 6.77 0.56
C CYS A 31 3.42 8.02 1.45
N SER A 32 4.59 8.61 1.70
CA SER A 32 4.74 9.77 2.61
C SER A 32 4.41 11.12 1.98
N HIS A 33 4.18 11.20 0.67
CA HIS A 33 3.86 12.46 0.00
C HIS A 33 2.53 13.04 0.52
N GLU A 34 2.60 14.27 1.03
CA GLU A 34 1.50 14.99 1.69
C GLU A 34 0.21 14.95 0.85
N HIS A 35 -0.90 14.64 1.53
CA HIS A 35 -2.26 14.52 1.00
C HIS A 35 -2.61 13.27 0.16
N TYR A 36 -1.75 12.24 0.06
CA TYR A 36 -2.11 10.99 -0.66
C TYR A 36 -2.50 9.79 0.22
N ILE A 37 -2.22 9.82 1.53
CA ILE A 37 -2.92 8.92 2.44
C ILE A 37 -4.25 9.60 2.77
N SER A 38 -5.19 9.55 1.82
CA SER A 38 -6.55 9.27 2.27
C SER A 38 -6.39 7.96 3.01
N LEU A 39 -6.37 7.97 4.35
CA LEU A 39 -6.85 6.80 5.09
C LEU A 39 -8.12 6.44 4.33
N ASN A 40 -8.16 5.23 3.76
CA ASN A 40 -9.24 4.78 2.89
C ASN A 40 -10.54 4.62 3.69
N LEU A 41 -10.85 5.59 4.57
CA LEU A 41 -12.18 6.06 4.86
C LEU A 41 -12.95 5.91 3.55
N PRO A 42 -14.07 5.20 3.56
CA PRO A 42 -14.94 5.14 2.40
C PRO A 42 -15.41 6.57 2.15
N ILE A 43 -14.64 7.36 1.39
CA ILE A 43 -14.95 8.75 1.07
C ILE A 43 -16.07 8.65 0.05
N GLN A 44 -17.29 8.46 0.54
CA GLN A 44 -18.53 8.90 -0.08
C GLN A 44 -18.73 8.52 -1.57
N HIS A 45 -17.98 7.57 -2.12
CA HIS A 45 -18.08 7.11 -3.51
C HIS A 45 -19.47 6.53 -3.78
N THR A 46 -20.09 5.98 -2.73
CA THR A 46 -21.51 5.56 -2.73
C THR A 46 -22.52 6.69 -2.88
N LYS A 47 -22.15 7.97 -2.65
CA LYS A 47 -23.05 9.13 -2.75
C LYS A 47 -22.80 10.04 -3.97
N LEU A 48 -21.58 10.11 -4.50
CA LEU A 48 -21.20 11.10 -5.53
C LEU A 48 -21.27 10.59 -6.97
N SER A 49 -21.33 9.27 -7.22
CA SER A 49 -21.50 8.73 -8.57
C SER A 49 -22.42 7.52 -8.59
N PRO A 50 -23.64 7.62 -9.16
CA PRO A 50 -24.55 6.48 -9.34
C PRO A 50 -23.94 5.34 -10.17
N ARG A 51 -22.84 5.62 -10.89
CA ARG A 51 -22.18 4.72 -11.84
C ARG A 51 -21.04 3.90 -11.22
N ASN A 52 -20.57 4.26 -10.02
CA ASN A 52 -19.46 3.61 -9.31
C ASN A 52 -19.91 2.90 -8.02
N LYS A 53 -21.17 2.48 -7.95
CA LYS A 53 -21.57 1.54 -6.90
C LYS A 53 -20.90 0.22 -7.23
N SER A 54 -19.83 -0.12 -6.51
CA SER A 54 -19.37 -1.49 -6.43
C SER A 54 -20.60 -2.34 -6.05
N PRO A 55 -20.97 -3.37 -6.82
CA PRO A 55 -22.14 -4.20 -6.49
C PRO A 55 -21.95 -4.94 -5.16
N ASP A 56 -20.71 -5.02 -4.69
CA ASP A 56 -20.30 -5.58 -3.42
C ASP A 56 -19.43 -4.59 -2.64
N SER A 57 -20.07 -3.86 -1.73
CA SER A 57 -19.45 -2.91 -0.80
C SER A 57 -18.26 -3.53 -0.03
N PHE A 58 -18.23 -4.86 0.11
CA PHE A 58 -17.16 -5.57 0.81
C PHE A 58 -15.79 -5.48 0.11
N GLN A 59 -15.78 -5.24 -1.20
CA GLN A 59 -14.54 -5.11 -1.98
C GLN A 59 -13.77 -3.83 -1.67
N GLU A 60 -14.43 -2.82 -1.10
CA GLU A 60 -13.81 -1.55 -0.66
C GLU A 60 -13.07 -1.70 0.67
N PHE A 61 -13.43 -2.71 1.48
CA PHE A 61 -12.83 -2.96 2.81
C PHE A 61 -11.81 -4.09 2.83
N THR A 62 -11.58 -4.71 1.67
CA THR A 62 -10.61 -5.81 1.51
C THR A 62 -9.54 -5.42 0.53
N LEU A 63 -8.36 -6.06 0.61
CA LEU A 63 -7.28 -5.88 -0.35
C LEU A 63 -7.61 -6.61 -1.68
N SER A 64 -8.71 -6.19 -2.31
CA SER A 64 -9.22 -6.68 -3.57
C SER A 64 -8.50 -6.03 -4.75
N GLU A 65 -8.68 -6.58 -5.95
CA GLU A 65 -8.16 -5.95 -7.18
C GLU A 65 -8.79 -4.56 -7.38
N GLU A 66 -10.07 -4.42 -7.06
CA GLU A 66 -10.80 -3.15 -7.18
C GLU A 66 -10.29 -2.11 -6.19
N PHE A 67 -10.02 -2.51 -4.95
CA PHE A 67 -9.35 -1.66 -3.96
C PHE A 67 -7.98 -1.20 -4.46
N CYS A 68 -7.17 -2.10 -5.03
CA CYS A 68 -5.84 -1.76 -5.53
C CYS A 68 -5.89 -0.85 -6.76
N LYS A 69 -6.93 -0.95 -7.60
CA LYS A 69 -7.14 -0.01 -8.72
C LYS A 69 -7.47 1.40 -8.22
N HIS A 70 -8.35 1.51 -7.23
CA HIS A 70 -8.76 2.80 -6.66
C HIS A 70 -7.66 3.44 -5.81
N HIS A 71 -6.96 2.63 -5.02
CA HIS A 71 -6.00 3.08 -4.02
C HIS A 71 -4.59 2.60 -4.36
N PHE A 72 -4.12 2.83 -5.59
CA PHE A 72 -2.91 2.22 -6.13
C PHE A 72 -1.70 2.18 -5.18
N ILE A 73 -1.26 3.33 -4.65
CA ILE A 73 -0.04 3.38 -3.81
C ILE A 73 -0.25 2.62 -2.48
N VAL A 74 -1.42 2.78 -1.84
CA VAL A 74 -1.73 2.09 -0.58
C VAL A 74 -1.96 0.60 -0.80
N GLY A 75 -2.66 0.24 -1.87
CA GLY A 75 -2.86 -1.15 -2.30
C GLY A 75 -1.53 -1.85 -2.54
N LEU A 76 -0.61 -1.19 -3.25
CA LEU A 76 0.75 -1.69 -3.49
C LEU A 76 1.52 -1.91 -2.17
N LEU A 77 1.51 -0.93 -1.26
CA LEU A 77 2.15 -1.08 0.06
C LEU A 77 1.56 -2.27 0.83
N LEU A 78 0.24 -2.38 0.90
CA LEU A 78 -0.45 -3.45 1.62
C LEU A 78 -0.20 -4.83 1.00
N GLN A 79 -0.10 -4.91 -0.33
CA GLN A 79 0.30 -6.13 -1.03
C GLN A 79 1.72 -6.56 -0.66
N GLU A 80 2.67 -5.61 -0.64
CA GLU A 80 4.06 -5.90 -0.27
C GLU A 80 4.21 -6.28 1.21
N ILE A 81 3.45 -5.66 2.10
CA ILE A 81 3.37 -6.06 3.51
C ILE A 81 2.83 -7.49 3.61
N LYS A 82 1.71 -7.79 2.95
CA LYS A 82 1.11 -9.13 2.93
C LYS A 82 2.09 -10.19 2.45
N THR A 83 2.81 -9.92 1.36
CA THR A 83 3.86 -10.82 0.85
C THR A 83 4.96 -11.02 1.88
N SER A 84 5.42 -9.93 2.51
CA SER A 84 6.50 -9.94 3.50
C SER A 84 6.15 -10.70 4.78
N LEU A 85 4.87 -10.89 5.12
CA LEU A 85 4.44 -11.71 6.26
C LEU A 85 4.89 -13.18 6.13
N ASN A 86 5.14 -13.66 4.91
CA ASN A 86 5.65 -15.01 4.66
C ASN A 86 7.19 -15.09 4.64
N GLU A 87 7.88 -13.96 4.79
CA GLU A 87 9.35 -13.89 4.79
C GLU A 87 9.94 -14.05 6.20
N VAL A 88 11.27 -14.07 6.27
CA VAL A 88 12.01 -14.14 7.54
C VAL A 88 11.69 -12.95 8.47
N THR A 89 11.84 -13.16 9.78
CA THR A 89 11.47 -12.19 10.84
C THR A 89 11.96 -10.77 10.58
N HIS A 90 13.16 -10.61 10.02
CA HIS A 90 13.72 -9.30 9.73
C HIS A 90 12.91 -8.55 8.66
N ILE A 91 12.56 -9.21 7.56
CA ILE A 91 11.79 -8.59 6.47
C ILE A 91 10.38 -8.23 6.93
N ARG A 92 9.75 -9.12 7.74
CA ARG A 92 8.48 -8.82 8.42
C ARG A 92 8.56 -7.54 9.25
N LYS A 93 9.63 -7.37 10.03
CA LYS A 93 9.83 -6.19 10.88
C LYS A 93 9.99 -4.91 10.06
N ILE A 94 10.74 -4.96 8.95
CA ILE A 94 10.87 -3.81 8.03
C ILE A 94 9.49 -3.40 7.53
N ALA A 95 8.74 -4.33 6.95
CA ALA A 95 7.42 -4.07 6.38
C ALA A 95 6.44 -3.46 7.40
N LEU A 96 6.37 -4.05 8.59
CA LEU A 96 5.49 -3.57 9.66
C LEU A 96 5.92 -2.21 10.22
N ASN A 97 7.22 -1.95 10.32
CA ASN A 97 7.73 -0.65 10.76
C ASN A 97 7.41 0.45 9.73
N THR A 98 7.55 0.18 8.44
CA THR A 98 7.15 1.14 7.39
C THR A 98 5.68 1.51 7.52
N LEU A 99 4.77 0.54 7.68
CA LEU A 99 3.35 0.82 7.90
C LEU A 99 3.12 1.65 9.17
N LYS A 100 3.75 1.25 10.28
CA LYS A 100 3.64 1.97 11.56
C LYS A 100 4.10 3.42 11.43
N ASN A 101 5.24 3.67 10.78
CA ASN A 101 5.79 5.00 10.59
C ASN A 101 4.85 5.88 9.76
N LEU A 102 4.28 5.34 8.68
CA LEU A 102 3.33 6.05 7.83
C LEU A 102 2.04 6.42 8.58
N ILE A 103 1.51 5.50 9.41
CA ILE A 103 0.35 5.78 10.26
C ILE A 103 0.70 6.85 11.30
N ALA A 104 1.84 6.73 11.97
CA ALA A 104 2.27 7.70 12.97
C ALA A 104 2.49 9.10 12.37
N LYS A 105 3.07 9.17 11.17
CA LYS A 105 3.19 10.43 10.43
C LYS A 105 1.82 11.03 10.13
N HIS A 106 0.89 10.23 9.61
CA HIS A 106 -0.47 10.69 9.31
C HIS A 106 -1.20 11.21 10.56
N GLU A 107 -1.01 10.63 11.75
CA GLU A 107 -1.62 11.17 12.98
C GLU A 107 -1.07 12.55 13.38
N MET A 108 0.12 12.90 12.92
CA MET A 108 0.80 14.16 13.25
C MET A 108 0.58 15.28 12.22
N ASP A 109 0.16 14.93 11.00
CA ASP A 109 -0.22 15.88 9.93
C ASP A 109 -1.67 16.37 10.12
#